data_AF-A0A5N6V506-F1
#
_entry.id   AF-A0A5N6V506-F1
#
_cell.length_a   1.000
_cell.length_b   1.000
_cell.length_c   1.000
_cell.angle_alpha   90.00
_cell.angle_beta   90.00
_cell.angle_gamma   90.00
#
_symmetry.space_group_name_H-M   'P 1'
#
loop_
_entity.id
_entity.type
_entity.pdbx_description
1 polymer ?
#
loop_
_entity_poly.entity_id
_entity_poly.type
_entity_poly.pdbx_seq_one_letter_code
_entity_poly.pdbx_strand_id
1 'polypeptide(L)'
;MSSFFYTNVDRGAKHYQIPHGLSLDQTIEILHNQRLLAEQIWPSMTVKVIDSTVTATTVAVESATVKLKATFTNLVNGVSLQEERIMVFGIQVQWTVVDREEGPHSTEFLEENVRVSCVRVVDRFLNFVDGFNPKTKFLVEFLGKVASGEISMDDVKFMTREYSDPERLKRGVML
;
A
#
# COMPACT_ATOMS: atom_id res chain seq x y z
N MET A 1 -17.39 -32.13 10.39
CA MET A 1 -16.89 -30.74 10.35
C MET A 1 -15.94 -30.63 9.18
N SER A 2 -16.31 -29.89 8.12
CA SER A 2 -15.46 -29.71 6.94
C SER A 2 -14.39 -28.68 7.28
N SER A 3 -13.16 -29.14 7.54
CA SER A 3 -11.99 -28.27 7.68
C SER A 3 -11.65 -27.69 6.31
N PHE A 4 -11.98 -26.42 6.08
CA PHE A 4 -11.48 -25.69 4.92
C PHE A 4 -10.01 -25.33 5.19
N PHE A 5 -9.09 -26.16 4.69
CA PHE A 5 -7.67 -25.82 4.69
C PHE A 5 -7.46 -24.65 3.72
N TYR A 6 -6.97 -23.53 4.23
CA TYR A 6 -6.52 -22.41 3.42
C TYR A 6 -5.08 -22.64 2.97
N THR A 7 -4.75 -22.16 1.78
CA THR A 7 -3.39 -22.14 1.23
C THR A 7 -3.06 -20.73 0.76
N ASN A 8 -1.78 -20.42 0.70
CA ASN A 8 -1.26 -19.14 0.21
C ASN A 8 -0.57 -19.38 -1.12
N VAL A 9 -0.91 -18.56 -2.10
CA VAL A 9 -0.27 -18.56 -3.42
C VAL A 9 0.45 -17.22 -3.55
N ASP A 10 1.76 -17.29 -3.70
CA ASP A 10 2.60 -16.11 -3.93
C ASP A 10 2.82 -15.95 -5.44
N ARG A 11 2.62 -14.73 -5.95
CA ARG A 11 2.89 -14.42 -7.37
C ARG A 11 4.38 -14.41 -7.69
N GLY A 12 5.22 -14.23 -6.67
CA GLY A 12 6.62 -13.88 -6.82
C GLY A 12 6.85 -12.36 -6.88
N ALA A 13 8.08 -11.99 -6.52
CA ALA A 13 8.53 -10.61 -6.45
C ALA A 13 8.57 -9.96 -7.84
N LYS A 14 8.00 -8.77 -7.97
CA LYS A 14 8.23 -7.87 -9.11
C LYS A 14 9.00 -6.65 -8.64
N HIS A 15 9.92 -6.18 -9.47
CA HIS A 15 10.78 -5.05 -9.14
C HIS A 15 10.43 -3.87 -10.04
N TYR A 16 10.22 -2.71 -9.44
CA TYR A 16 9.96 -1.46 -10.13
C TYR A 16 11.06 -0.47 -9.79
N GLN A 17 11.62 0.21 -10.78
CA GLN A 17 12.62 1.24 -10.52
C GLN A 17 11.99 2.37 -9.72
N ILE A 18 12.67 2.80 -8.66
CA ILE A 18 12.29 4.01 -7.94
C ILE A 18 12.56 5.20 -8.87
N PRO A 19 11.61 6.13 -9.04
CA PRO A 19 11.80 7.29 -9.89
C PRO A 19 13.04 8.10 -9.50
N HIS A 20 13.82 8.53 -10.49
CA HIS A 20 14.97 9.39 -10.27
C HIS A 20 14.53 10.69 -9.57
N GLY A 21 15.19 11.05 -8.46
CA GLY A 21 14.85 12.22 -7.66
C GLY A 21 14.23 11.90 -6.30
N LEU A 22 13.83 10.64 -6.07
CA LEU A 22 13.50 10.13 -4.74
C LEU A 22 14.65 9.29 -4.19
N SER A 23 15.05 9.57 -2.95
CA SER A 23 15.95 8.68 -2.21
C SER A 23 15.20 7.50 -1.58
N LEU A 24 15.93 6.46 -1.17
CA LEU A 24 15.42 5.35 -0.36
C LEU A 24 14.64 5.83 0.87
N ASP A 25 15.23 6.72 1.66
CA ASP A 25 14.60 7.26 2.88
C ASP A 25 13.30 8.01 2.57
N GLN A 26 13.30 8.83 1.51
CA GLN A 26 12.09 9.56 1.08
C GLN A 26 11.00 8.58 0.61
N THR A 27 11.38 7.54 -0.12
CA THR A 27 10.44 6.51 -0.58
C THR A 27 9.83 5.76 0.60
N ILE A 28 10.65 5.36 1.59
CA ILE A 28 10.16 4.72 2.82
C ILE A 28 9.26 5.65 3.61
N GLU A 29 9.63 6.93 3.75
CA GLU A 29 8.80 7.95 4.42
C GLU A 29 7.41 8.06 3.76
N ILE A 30 7.35 8.05 2.43
CA ILE A 30 6.10 8.05 1.67
C ILE A 30 5.30 6.75 1.92
N LEU A 31 5.95 5.59 1.88
CA LEU A 31 5.30 4.29 2.11
C LEU A 31 4.72 4.17 3.53
N HIS A 32 5.39 4.79 4.52
CA HIS A 32 4.94 4.82 5.91
C HIS A 32 3.78 5.78 6.15
N ASN A 33 3.48 6.68 5.20
CA ASN A 33 2.26 7.47 5.24
C ASN A 33 1.06 6.66 4.73
N GLN A 34 0.62 5.71 5.57
CA GLN A 34 -0.40 4.71 5.25
C GLN A 34 -1.74 5.31 4.82
N ARG A 35 -2.12 6.46 5.39
CA ARG A 35 -3.37 7.15 5.05
C ARG A 35 -3.30 7.78 3.67
N LEU A 36 -2.24 8.53 3.40
CA LEU A 36 -2.01 9.10 2.07
C LEU A 36 -1.95 7.98 1.02
N LEU A 37 -1.22 6.92 1.33
CA LEU A 37 -1.07 5.78 0.44
C LEU A 37 -2.43 5.13 0.13
N ALA A 38 -3.32 4.99 1.12
CA ALA A 38 -4.68 4.50 0.91
C ALA A 38 -5.48 5.38 -0.06
N GLU A 39 -5.40 6.71 0.08
CA GLU A 39 -6.08 7.66 -0.81
C GLU A 39 -5.54 7.59 -2.26
N GLN A 40 -4.23 7.35 -2.42
CA GLN A 40 -3.61 7.27 -3.74
C GLN A 40 -3.85 5.95 -4.47
N ILE A 41 -3.85 4.81 -3.77
CA ILE A 41 -4.01 3.49 -4.43
C ILE A 41 -5.47 3.14 -4.75
N TRP A 42 -6.43 3.84 -4.15
CA TRP A 42 -7.86 3.74 -4.46
C TRP A 42 -8.46 5.10 -4.86
N PRO A 43 -8.00 5.71 -5.97
CA PRO A 43 -8.31 7.10 -6.30
C PRO A 43 -9.79 7.36 -6.63
N SER A 44 -10.56 6.30 -6.95
CA SER A 44 -12.00 6.39 -7.25
C SER A 44 -12.89 5.83 -6.15
N MET A 45 -12.34 5.57 -4.95
CA MET A 45 -13.10 5.05 -3.81
C MET A 45 -13.06 6.03 -2.64
N THR A 46 -14.10 5.97 -1.82
CA THR A 46 -14.10 6.70 -0.54
C THR A 46 -13.30 5.89 0.47
N VAL A 47 -12.25 6.49 1.01
CA VAL A 47 -11.41 5.89 2.06
C VAL A 47 -11.71 6.57 3.38
N LYS A 48 -11.98 5.77 4.42
CA LYS A 48 -12.21 6.25 5.80
C LYS A 48 -11.31 5.49 6.75
N VAL A 49 -10.52 6.21 7.54
CA VAL A 49 -9.73 5.59 8.62
C VAL A 49 -10.69 5.08 9.70
N ILE A 50 -10.59 3.79 10.03
CA ILE A 50 -11.37 3.14 11.09
C ILE A 50 -10.57 3.15 12.39
N ASP A 51 -9.31 2.76 12.28
CA ASP A 51 -8.39 2.62 13.40
C ASP A 51 -6.98 2.95 12.92
N SER A 52 -6.18 3.56 13.78
CA SER A 52 -4.81 3.94 13.44
C SER A 52 -3.92 3.91 14.67
N THR A 53 -2.77 3.27 14.48
CA THR A 53 -1.69 3.13 15.43
C THR A 53 -0.39 3.58 14.76
N VAL A 54 0.68 3.71 15.55
CA VAL A 54 2.00 4.12 15.05
C VAL A 54 2.52 3.21 13.93
N THR A 55 2.20 1.92 13.99
CA THR A 55 2.72 0.91 13.06
C THR A 55 1.69 0.41 12.07
N ALA A 56 0.39 0.60 12.31
CA ALA A 56 -0.66 0.06 11.46
C ALA A 56 -1.89 0.97 11.39
N THR A 57 -2.49 1.05 10.21
CA THR A 57 -3.69 1.84 9.95
C THR A 57 -4.70 0.99 9.21
N THR A 58 -5.90 0.89 9.76
CA THR A 58 -7.02 0.18 9.15
C THR A 58 -7.99 1.19 8.54
N VAL A 59 -8.33 0.98 7.28
CA VAL A 59 -9.25 1.80 6.50
C VAL A 59 -10.45 0.99 6.02
N ALA A 60 -11.60 1.64 5.97
CA ALA A 60 -12.75 1.20 5.19
C ALA A 60 -12.63 1.83 3.80
N VAL A 61 -12.76 1.01 2.77
CA VAL A 61 -12.76 1.45 1.38
C VAL A 61 -14.13 1.13 0.78
N GLU A 62 -14.81 2.16 0.27
CA GLU A 62 -16.18 2.05 -0.23
C GLU A 62 -16.31 2.67 -1.63
N SER A 63 -17.01 1.97 -2.51
CA SER A 63 -17.52 2.47 -3.78
C SER A 63 -18.98 2.02 -3.94
N ALA A 64 -19.61 2.35 -5.06
CA ALA A 64 -20.98 1.93 -5.34
C ALA A 64 -21.16 0.40 -5.34
N THR A 65 -20.10 -0.36 -5.65
CA THR A 65 -20.16 -1.82 -5.87
C THR A 65 -19.26 -2.62 -4.93
N VAL A 66 -18.32 -1.98 -4.24
CA VAL A 66 -17.32 -2.64 -3.39
C VAL A 66 -17.28 -1.99 -2.01
N LYS A 67 -17.31 -2.81 -0.97
CA LYS A 67 -17.02 -2.42 0.41
C LYS A 67 -16.03 -3.41 0.99
N LEU A 68 -14.88 -2.92 1.42
CA LEU A 68 -13.86 -3.75 2.05
C LEU A 68 -13.16 -2.99 3.17
N LYS A 69 -12.57 -3.74 4.10
CA LYS A 69 -11.59 -3.19 5.04
C LYS A 69 -10.20 -3.60 4.61
N ALA A 70 -9.24 -2.74 4.88
CA ALA A 70 -7.85 -2.98 4.59
C ALA A 70 -6.98 -2.46 5.73
N THR A 71 -5.95 -3.20 6.09
CA THR A 71 -4.99 -2.82 7.11
C THR A 71 -3.62 -2.66 6.49
N PHE A 72 -3.06 -1.47 6.64
CA PHE A 72 -1.67 -1.17 6.35
C PHE A 72 -0.83 -1.46 7.60
N THR A 73 0.38 -1.95 7.40
CA THR A 73 1.35 -2.22 8.47
C THR A 73 2.73 -1.80 7.98
N ASN A 74 3.40 -0.94 8.73
CA ASN A 74 4.75 -0.49 8.44
C ASN A 74 5.73 -1.65 8.62
N LEU A 75 6.60 -1.80 7.64
CA LEU A 75 7.76 -2.67 7.65
C LEU A 75 9.00 -1.79 7.76
N VAL A 76 10.13 -2.37 8.14
CA VAL A 76 11.40 -1.63 8.29
C VAL A 76 11.76 -0.87 7.00
N ASN A 77 11.59 -1.53 5.84
CA ASN A 77 11.93 -0.99 4.53
C ASN A 77 10.71 -0.77 3.62
N GLY A 78 9.50 -0.64 4.18
CA GLY A 78 8.31 -0.47 3.36
C GLY A 78 6.99 -0.62 4.09
N VAL A 79 5.98 -1.15 3.41
CA VAL A 79 4.62 -1.30 3.95
C VAL A 79 3.92 -2.55 3.41
N SER A 80 3.17 -3.22 4.29
CA SER A 80 2.28 -4.32 3.95
C SER A 80 0.84 -3.83 3.97
N LEU A 81 0.08 -4.13 2.92
CA LEU A 81 -1.36 -3.95 2.82
C LEU A 81 -2.03 -5.32 2.87
N GLN A 82 -2.94 -5.52 3.82
CA GLN A 82 -3.78 -6.71 3.93
C GLN A 82 -5.25 -6.34 3.80
N GLU A 83 -5.92 -6.90 2.79
CA GLU A 83 -7.36 -6.75 2.61
C GLU A 83 -8.12 -7.79 3.45
N GLU A 84 -9.22 -7.37 4.05
CA GLU A 84 -10.13 -8.27 4.74
C GLU A 84 -10.63 -9.34 3.76
N ARG A 85 -10.73 -10.58 4.26
CA ARG A 85 -11.14 -11.69 3.41
C ARG A 85 -12.58 -11.50 2.95
N ILE A 86 -12.76 -11.45 1.65
CA ILE A 86 -14.09 -11.48 1.04
C ILE A 86 -14.35 -12.92 0.60
N MET A 87 -15.37 -13.54 1.22
CA MET A 87 -15.70 -14.95 1.03
C MET A 87 -14.51 -15.87 1.37
N VAL A 88 -13.95 -16.54 0.36
CA VAL A 88 -12.86 -17.53 0.50
C VAL A 88 -11.50 -16.97 0.13
N PHE A 89 -11.39 -15.70 -0.25
CA PHE A 89 -10.16 -15.08 -0.73
C PHE A 89 -9.69 -13.96 0.20
N GLY A 90 -8.39 -13.88 0.44
CA GLY A 90 -7.72 -12.73 1.04
C GLY A 90 -6.54 -12.30 0.20
N ILE A 91 -6.34 -11.00 0.06
CA ILE A 91 -5.24 -10.43 -0.71
C ILE A 91 -4.30 -9.69 0.24
N GLN A 92 -3.02 -9.96 0.09
CA GLN A 92 -1.95 -9.21 0.74
C GLN A 92 -0.99 -8.71 -0.33
N VAL A 93 -0.59 -7.45 -0.21
CA VAL A 93 0.41 -6.80 -1.06
C VAL A 93 1.47 -6.22 -0.15
N GLN A 94 2.75 -6.47 -0.43
CA GLN A 94 3.86 -5.84 0.27
C GLN A 94 4.65 -5.04 -0.74
N TRP A 95 4.98 -3.81 -0.36
CA TRP A 95 5.88 -2.93 -1.10
C TRP A 95 7.08 -2.65 -0.21
N THR A 96 8.24 -3.12 -0.62
CA THR A 96 9.50 -2.98 0.12
C THR A 96 10.57 -2.37 -0.77
N VAL A 97 11.31 -1.41 -0.26
CA VAL A 97 12.49 -0.88 -0.95
C VAL A 97 13.65 -1.85 -0.75
N VAL A 98 14.26 -2.26 -1.85
CA VAL A 98 15.40 -3.17 -1.89
C VAL A 98 16.52 -2.56 -2.72
N ASP A 99 17.76 -2.75 -2.28
CA ASP A 99 18.94 -2.46 -3.08
C ASP A 99 19.36 -3.75 -3.80
N ARG A 100 19.61 -3.64 -5.11
CA ARG A 100 20.11 -4.77 -5.89
C ARG A 100 21.52 -4.43 -6.33
N GLU A 101 22.49 -5.08 -5.68
CA GLU A 101 23.91 -5.05 -6.07
C GLU A 101 24.15 -5.87 -7.34
N GLU A 102 23.53 -5.50 -8.46
CA GLU A 102 23.84 -6.06 -9.78
C GLU A 102 24.61 -5.01 -10.61
N GLY A 103 25.86 -4.72 -10.20
CA GLY A 103 26.81 -3.92 -10.97
C GLY A 103 27.44 -2.74 -10.22
N PRO A 104 28.27 -1.91 -10.89
CA PRO A 104 28.99 -0.79 -10.28
C PRO A 104 28.08 0.39 -9.86
N HIS A 105 26.77 0.27 -10.06
CA HIS A 105 25.76 1.26 -9.69
C HIS A 105 24.65 0.55 -8.92
N SER A 106 24.61 0.74 -7.59
CA SER A 106 23.48 0.32 -6.75
C SER A 106 22.21 0.97 -7.30
N THR A 107 21.29 0.16 -7.79
CA THR A 107 20.00 0.64 -8.30
C THR A 107 18.94 0.22 -7.29
N GLU A 108 18.25 1.20 -6.73
CA GLU A 108 17.21 0.98 -5.73
C GLU A 108 15.89 0.63 -6.45
N PHE A 109 15.20 -0.39 -5.95
CA PHE A 109 13.95 -0.86 -6.50
C PHE A 109 12.85 -0.90 -5.44
N LEU A 110 11.63 -0.63 -5.87
CA LEU A 110 10.41 -0.98 -5.16
C LEU A 110 10.06 -2.43 -5.52
N GLU A 111 10.27 -3.35 -4.59
CA GLU A 111 9.86 -4.75 -4.70
C GLU A 111 8.39 -4.90 -4.27
N GLU A 112 7.60 -5.54 -5.12
CA GLU A 112 6.22 -5.91 -4.87
C GLU A 112 6.08 -7.42 -4.71
N ASN A 113 5.58 -7.83 -3.54
CA ASN A 113 5.16 -9.20 -3.28
C ASN A 113 3.63 -9.26 -3.12
N VAL A 114 2.97 -10.06 -3.96
CA VAL A 114 1.52 -10.29 -3.89
C VAL A 114 1.25 -11.70 -3.43
N ARG A 115 0.47 -11.84 -2.36
CA ARG A 115 0.01 -13.10 -1.81
C ARG A 115 -1.51 -13.17 -1.84
N VAL A 116 -2.04 -14.28 -2.34
CA VAL A 116 -3.46 -14.59 -2.28
C VAL A 116 -3.65 -15.79 -1.36
N SER A 117 -4.45 -15.61 -0.31
CA SER A 117 -4.92 -16.70 0.52
C SER A 117 -6.27 -17.20 0.00
N CYS A 118 -6.40 -18.51 -0.22
CA CYS A 118 -7.64 -19.10 -0.72
C CYS A 118 -7.90 -20.49 -0.11
N VAL A 119 -9.09 -21.04 -0.30
CA VAL A 119 -9.37 -22.45 0.05
C VAL A 119 -8.62 -23.38 -0.90
N ARG A 120 -7.96 -24.41 -0.35
CA ARG A 120 -7.04 -25.33 -1.08
C ARG A 120 -7.60 -25.93 -2.38
N VAL A 121 -8.91 -26.13 -2.49
CA VAL A 121 -9.54 -26.69 -3.71
C VAL A 121 -9.51 -25.70 -4.89
N VAL A 122 -9.42 -24.40 -4.59
CA VAL A 122 -9.46 -23.30 -5.56
C VAL A 122 -8.06 -22.90 -6.04
N ASP A 123 -7.03 -23.18 -5.23
CA ASP A 123 -5.61 -22.88 -5.52
C ASP A 123 -5.16 -23.30 -6.92
N ARG A 124 -5.46 -24.54 -7.32
CA ARG A 124 -5.11 -25.08 -8.64
C ARG A 124 -5.70 -24.33 -9.84
N PHE A 125 -6.63 -23.41 -9.61
CA PHE A 125 -7.24 -22.56 -10.64
C PHE A 125 -6.79 -21.11 -10.56
N LEU A 126 -6.01 -20.73 -9.53
CA LEU A 126 -5.45 -19.41 -9.40
C LEU A 126 -4.22 -19.29 -10.30
N ASN A 127 -4.41 -18.61 -11.41
CA ASN A 127 -3.30 -18.11 -12.21
C ASN A 127 -3.22 -16.60 -12.00
N PHE A 128 -2.06 -16.13 -11.56
CA PHE A 128 -1.78 -14.71 -11.62
C PHE A 128 -1.61 -14.33 -13.09
N VAL A 129 -2.49 -13.46 -13.57
CA VAL A 129 -2.25 -12.81 -14.86
C VAL A 129 -1.00 -11.95 -14.70
N ASP A 130 -0.10 -11.97 -15.69
CA ASP A 130 1.17 -11.23 -15.67
C ASP A 130 1.04 -9.70 -15.61
N GLY A 131 -0.18 -9.19 -15.42
CA GLY A 131 -0.49 -7.79 -15.24
C GLY A 131 0.13 -7.16 -14.00
N PHE A 132 0.22 -5.84 -14.07
CA PHE A 132 0.48 -4.97 -12.94
C PHE A 132 -0.66 -5.09 -11.93
N ASN A 133 -0.37 -5.18 -10.63
CA ASN A 133 -1.39 -4.95 -9.63
C ASN A 133 -1.87 -3.49 -9.77
N PRO A 134 -3.17 -3.22 -9.94
CA PRO A 134 -3.67 -1.86 -10.11
C PRO A 134 -3.23 -0.91 -9.00
N LYS A 135 -3.16 -1.40 -7.75
CA LYS A 135 -2.72 -0.59 -6.59
C LYS A 135 -1.27 -0.16 -6.73
N THR A 136 -0.42 -1.07 -7.18
CA THR A 136 1.01 -0.81 -7.41
C THR A 136 1.23 0.15 -8.56
N LYS A 137 0.37 0.12 -9.59
CA LYS A 137 0.42 1.10 -10.68
C LYS A 137 0.21 2.51 -10.15
N PHE A 138 -0.83 2.71 -9.34
CA PHE A 138 -1.12 4.01 -8.73
C PHE A 138 -0.02 4.45 -7.76
N LEU A 139 0.55 3.53 -7.00
CA LEU A 139 1.69 3.82 -6.13
C LEU A 139 2.91 4.32 -6.93
N VAL A 140 3.29 3.61 -8.00
CA VAL A 140 4.43 4.01 -8.85
C VAL A 140 4.17 5.36 -9.53
N GLU A 141 2.95 5.60 -10.01
CA GLU A 141 2.56 6.91 -10.56
C GLU A 141 2.66 8.03 -9.52
N PHE A 142 2.19 7.78 -8.29
CA PHE A 142 2.29 8.73 -7.19
C PHE A 142 3.75 9.05 -6.83
N LEU A 143 4.61 8.03 -6.71
CA LEU A 143 6.05 8.24 -6.51
C LEU A 143 6.65 9.06 -7.65
N GLY A 144 6.24 8.82 -8.90
CA GLY A 144 6.65 9.61 -10.06
C GLY A 144 6.27 11.09 -9.96
N LYS A 145 5.07 11.40 -9.45
CA LYS A 145 4.59 12.77 -9.21
C LYS A 145 5.37 13.49 -8.11
N VAL A 146 5.74 12.77 -7.04
CA VAL A 146 6.57 13.34 -5.98
C VAL A 146 7.99 13.60 -6.50
N ALA A 147 8.57 12.64 -7.23
CA ALA A 147 9.90 12.79 -7.81
C ALA A 147 9.99 13.93 -8.84
N SER A 148 8.93 14.17 -9.61
CA SER A 148 8.87 15.29 -10.56
C SER A 148 8.62 16.65 -9.90
N GLY A 149 8.30 16.68 -8.61
CA GLY A 149 7.90 17.88 -7.89
C GLY A 149 6.48 18.36 -8.17
N GLU A 150 5.64 17.57 -8.85
CA GLU A 150 4.21 17.84 -8.99
C GLU A 150 3.53 17.82 -7.61
N ILE A 151 4.03 16.98 -6.70
CA ILE A 151 3.63 16.93 -5.29
C ILE A 151 4.88 17.17 -4.45
N SER A 152 4.88 18.20 -3.61
CA SER A 152 6.04 18.47 -2.75
C SER A 152 6.13 17.44 -1.61
N MET A 153 7.34 17.08 -1.21
CA MET A 153 7.56 16.30 0.02
C MET A 153 7.08 17.04 1.27
N ASP A 154 7.02 18.38 1.25
CA ASP A 154 6.43 19.15 2.35
C ASP A 154 4.91 18.97 2.43
N ASP A 155 4.23 18.82 1.28
CA ASP A 155 2.81 18.50 1.23
C ASP A 155 2.55 17.10 1.78
N VAL A 156 3.41 16.13 1.41
CA VAL A 156 3.38 14.76 1.97
C VAL A 156 3.50 14.80 3.50
N LYS A 157 4.45 15.58 4.03
CA LYS A 157 4.68 15.73 5.47
C LYS A 157 3.55 16.49 6.19
N PHE A 158 2.98 17.50 5.53
CA PHE A 158 1.87 18.27 6.09
C PHE A 158 0.62 17.41 6.23
N MET A 159 0.32 16.58 5.23
CA MET A 159 -0.76 15.59 5.29
C MET A 159 -0.54 14.55 6.39
N THR A 160 0.71 14.21 6.71
CA THR A 160 1.04 13.41 7.90
C THR A 160 0.75 14.15 9.21
N ARG A 161 1.05 15.45 9.29
CA ARG A 161 0.98 16.26 10.53
C ARG A 161 -0.41 16.72 10.92
N GLU A 162 -1.21 17.23 9.98
CA GLU A 162 -2.55 17.79 10.28
C GLU A 162 -3.48 16.80 10.99
N TYR A 163 -3.22 15.50 10.82
CA TYR A 163 -4.07 14.44 11.34
C TYR A 163 -3.45 13.64 12.49
N SER A 164 -2.19 13.92 12.84
CA SER A 164 -1.56 13.41 14.06
C SER A 164 -1.98 14.19 15.32
N ASP A 165 -2.64 15.33 15.15
CA ASP A 165 -3.09 16.20 16.24
C ASP A 165 -4.63 16.33 16.26
N PRO A 166 -5.35 15.44 16.97
CA PRO A 166 -6.80 15.51 17.08
C PRO A 166 -7.31 16.80 17.77
N GLU A 167 -6.44 17.59 18.41
CA GLU A 167 -6.79 18.87 19.04
C GLU A 167 -6.86 20.03 18.03
N ARG A 168 -6.22 19.96 16.85
CA ARG A 168 -6.27 21.05 15.85
C ARG A 168 -7.53 21.04 15.00
N LEU A 169 -8.11 19.86 14.76
CA LEU A 169 -9.42 19.72 14.09
C LEU A 169 -10.57 20.38 14.88
N LYS A 170 -10.45 20.48 16.20
CA LYS A 170 -11.46 21.18 17.04
C LYS A 170 -11.33 22.71 17.04
N ARG A 171 -10.17 23.26 16.66
CA ARG A 171 -9.95 24.72 16.66
C ARG A 171 -10.28 25.40 15.32
N GLY A 172 -10.57 24.63 14.27
CA GLY A 172 -10.95 25.13 12.95
C GLY A 172 -12.45 25.39 12.75
N VAL A 173 -13.31 24.99 13.68
CA VAL A 173 -14.76 25.26 13.63
C VAL A 173 -15.10 26.29 14.71
N MET A 174 -14.66 27.52 14.49
CA MET A 174 -15.24 28.70 15.14
C MET A 174 -15.14 29.88 14.18
N LEU A 175 -16.07 29.90 13.22
CA LEU A 175 -16.61 31.12 12.61
C LEU A 175 -18.13 30.98 12.59
#